data_AF-A0A3T0RWX4-F1
#
_entry.id   AF-A0A3T0RWX4-F1
#
_cell.length_a   1.000
_cell.length_b   1.000
_cell.length_c   1.000
_cell.angle_alpha   90.00
_cell.angle_beta   90.00
_cell.angle_gamma   90.00
#
_symmetry.space_group_name_H-M   'P 1'
#
loop_
_entity.id
_entity.type
_entity.pdbx_description
1 polymer ?
#
loop_
_entity_poly.entity_id
_entity_poly.type
_entity_poly.pdbx_seq_one_letter_code
_entity_poly.pdbx_strand_id
1 'polypeptide(L)'
;MEPLPARDAITPEVLARWAHRGQRRDTPAGPGAYIDHPRRVVELLLAGGVADPEVLAAGWLHDTVEDQPERLVRAGAALDHGSDGGAAGSGDGVGEPVDDAVVRDRALAVLADLFGPTVGRIVAEVTNPLPSASASAQGSPDVLYLEHLRQMCAHGSPAAVSVKICDHLDNTRDLDPVPADPRDPARLARLRRKYAAARPILRSASSLLASRWQASTLSRDLTQGR
;
A
#
# COMPACT_ATOMS: atom_id res chain seq x y z
N MET A 1 0.65 25.06 1.11
CA MET A 1 0.67 23.60 1.28
C MET A 1 0.69 23.35 2.78
N GLU A 2 -0.19 22.51 3.33
CA GLU A 2 -0.15 22.23 4.77
C GLU A 2 1.22 21.60 5.11
N PRO A 3 1.97 22.18 6.06
CA PRO A 3 3.32 21.71 6.38
C PRO A 3 3.25 20.30 6.98
N LEU A 4 4.33 19.54 6.81
CA LEU A 4 4.50 18.30 7.56
C LEU A 4 4.58 18.67 9.05
N PRO A 5 3.90 17.93 9.95
CA PRO A 5 4.00 18.16 11.39
C PRO A 5 5.44 18.03 11.92
N ALA A 6 5.69 18.54 13.12
CA ALA A 6 6.97 18.36 13.79
C ALA A 6 7.28 16.87 13.99
N ARG A 7 8.57 16.52 13.99
CA ARG A 7 9.06 15.13 13.98
C ARG A 7 8.44 14.25 15.08
N ASP A 8 8.29 14.81 16.28
CA ASP A 8 7.71 14.17 17.45
C ASP A 8 6.19 13.94 17.37
N ALA A 9 5.49 14.68 16.50
CA ALA A 9 4.06 14.53 16.24
C ALA A 9 3.75 13.65 15.02
N ILE A 10 4.76 13.19 14.28
CA ILE A 10 4.55 12.33 13.12
C ILE A 10 4.29 10.89 13.58
N THR A 11 3.03 10.48 13.46
CA THR A 11 2.61 9.08 13.56
C THR A 11 2.53 8.46 12.15
N PRO A 12 2.47 7.12 12.04
CA PRO A 12 2.24 6.45 10.75
C PRO A 12 0.98 6.95 10.03
N GLU A 13 -0.13 7.16 10.76
CA GLU A 13 -1.37 7.70 10.21
C GLU A 13 -1.19 9.13 9.69
N VAL A 14 -0.52 9.99 10.47
CA VAL A 14 -0.27 11.39 10.09
C VAL A 14 0.57 11.46 8.81
N LEU A 15 1.63 10.66 8.72
CA LEU A 15 2.46 10.59 7.51
C LEU A 15 1.67 10.06 6.31
N ALA A 16 0.89 8.99 6.49
CA ALA A 16 0.05 8.42 5.44
C ALA A 16 -0.99 9.44 4.92
N ARG A 17 -1.67 10.17 5.83
CA ARG A 17 -2.60 11.26 5.49
C ARG A 17 -1.92 12.35 4.67
N TRP A 18 -0.72 12.76 5.07
CA TRP A 18 0.03 13.79 4.39
C TRP A 18 0.53 13.33 3.01
N ALA A 19 1.05 12.10 2.91
CA ALA A 19 1.55 11.52 1.67
C ALA A 19 0.42 11.35 0.65
N HIS A 20 -0.69 10.70 1.02
CA HIS A 20 -1.84 10.48 0.13
C HIS A 20 -2.77 11.70 0.00
N ARG A 21 -2.36 12.90 0.46
CA ARG A 21 -3.19 14.11 0.38
C ARG A 21 -3.54 14.44 -1.08
N GLY A 22 -4.84 14.44 -1.36
CA GLY A 22 -5.38 14.73 -2.69
C GLY A 22 -5.58 13.49 -3.56
N GLN A 23 -5.01 12.34 -3.19
CA GLN A 23 -5.28 11.08 -3.89
C GLN A 23 -6.74 10.67 -3.66
N ARG A 24 -7.32 10.07 -4.69
CA ARG A 24 -8.72 9.64 -4.71
C ARG A 24 -8.80 8.17 -5.10
N ARG A 25 -9.80 7.48 -4.58
CA ARG A 25 -10.17 6.12 -4.96
C ARG A 25 -11.60 6.12 -5.49
N ASP A 26 -11.81 5.47 -6.63
CA ASP A 26 -13.13 5.30 -7.20
C ASP A 26 -13.90 4.21 -6.44
N THR A 27 -14.99 4.58 -5.80
CA THR A 27 -15.89 3.67 -5.10
C THR A 27 -17.25 3.64 -5.80
N PRO A 28 -18.12 2.66 -5.51
CA PRO A 28 -19.47 2.64 -6.07
C PRO A 28 -20.30 3.88 -5.66
N ALA A 29 -19.95 4.52 -4.53
CA ALA A 29 -20.58 5.76 -4.06
C ALA A 29 -19.95 7.04 -4.67
N GLY A 30 -18.96 6.91 -5.57
CA GLY A 30 -18.19 8.01 -6.14
C GLY A 30 -16.76 8.14 -5.61
N PRO A 31 -16.01 9.19 -6.00
CA PRO A 31 -14.61 9.37 -5.59
C PRO A 31 -14.47 9.64 -4.08
N GLY A 32 -13.83 8.72 -3.36
CA GLY A 32 -13.48 8.86 -1.94
C GLY A 32 -12.02 9.29 -1.74
N ALA A 33 -11.66 9.72 -0.53
CA ALA A 33 -10.28 9.99 -0.18
C ALA A 33 -9.49 8.68 -0.10
N TYR A 34 -8.30 8.62 -0.70
CA TYR A 34 -7.51 7.38 -0.71
C TYR A 34 -7.14 6.89 0.70
N ILE A 35 -6.90 7.81 1.63
CA ILE A 35 -6.52 7.49 3.01
C ILE A 35 -7.53 6.62 3.77
N ASP A 36 -8.79 6.58 3.32
CA ASP A 36 -9.77 5.65 3.88
C ASP A 36 -9.40 4.19 3.62
N HIS A 37 -8.63 3.88 2.58
CA HIS A 37 -8.12 2.54 2.31
C HIS A 37 -7.11 2.09 3.39
N PRO A 38 -5.96 2.75 3.63
CA PRO A 38 -5.06 2.39 4.72
C PRO A 38 -5.75 2.31 6.09
N ARG A 39 -6.68 3.23 6.39
CA ARG A 39 -7.49 3.16 7.62
C ARG A 39 -8.25 1.84 7.72
N ARG A 40 -8.98 1.46 6.67
CA ARG A 40 -9.74 0.20 6.66
C ARG A 40 -8.84 -1.02 6.68
N VAL A 41 -7.65 -0.97 6.08
CA VAL A 41 -6.64 -2.05 6.19
C VAL A 41 -6.24 -2.26 7.64
N VAL A 42 -5.98 -1.18 8.39
CA VAL A 42 -5.67 -1.24 9.83
C VAL A 42 -6.85 -1.77 10.65
N GLU A 43 -8.09 -1.35 10.34
CA GLU A 43 -9.29 -1.90 10.97
C GLU A 43 -9.45 -3.40 10.72
N LEU A 44 -9.14 -3.87 9.49
CA LEU A 44 -9.16 -5.28 9.12
C LEU A 44 -8.08 -6.08 9.82
N LEU A 45 -6.87 -5.53 9.99
CA LEU A 45 -5.78 -6.14 10.77
C LEU A 45 -6.22 -6.37 12.22
N LEU A 46 -6.74 -5.32 12.88
CA LEU A 46 -7.26 -5.39 14.25
C LEU A 46 -8.39 -6.43 14.37
N ALA A 47 -9.34 -6.39 13.45
CA ALA A 47 -10.46 -7.33 13.45
C ALA A 47 -10.00 -8.78 13.19
N GLY A 48 -8.94 -8.95 12.40
CA GLY A 48 -8.21 -10.19 12.13
C GLY A 48 -7.35 -10.69 13.30
N GLY A 49 -7.26 -9.94 14.41
CA GLY A 49 -6.51 -10.31 15.61
C GLY A 49 -5.05 -9.83 15.62
N VAL A 50 -4.65 -9.02 14.65
CA VAL A 50 -3.31 -8.42 14.58
C VAL A 50 -3.32 -7.10 15.34
N ALA A 51 -2.64 -7.06 16.48
CA ALA A 51 -2.56 -5.87 17.35
C ALA A 51 -1.12 -5.38 17.57
N ASP A 52 -0.15 -5.97 16.85
CA ASP A 52 1.25 -5.55 16.91
C ASP A 52 1.39 -4.12 16.35
N PRO A 53 1.93 -3.16 17.12
CA PRO A 53 2.02 -1.76 16.72
C PRO A 53 2.85 -1.54 15.45
N GLU A 54 3.90 -2.34 15.21
CA GLU A 54 4.74 -2.22 14.01
C GLU A 54 3.99 -2.68 12.76
N VAL A 55 3.14 -3.71 12.90
CA VAL A 55 2.28 -4.19 11.81
C VAL A 55 1.15 -3.21 11.50
N LEU A 56 0.56 -2.60 12.53
CA LEU A 56 -0.46 -1.56 12.34
C LEU A 56 0.14 -0.29 11.70
N ALA A 57 1.36 0.09 12.09
CA ALA A 57 2.11 1.17 11.45
C ALA A 57 2.35 0.86 9.96
N ALA A 58 2.80 -0.35 9.64
CA ALA A 58 2.97 -0.79 8.26
C ALA A 58 1.64 -0.80 7.49
N GLY A 59 0.53 -1.18 8.12
CA GLY A 59 -0.81 -1.10 7.52
C GLY A 59 -1.22 0.32 7.09
N TRP A 60 -0.88 1.33 7.90
CA TRP A 60 -1.07 2.73 7.51
C TRP A 60 -0.19 3.16 6.33
N LEU A 61 1.03 2.62 6.26
CA LEU A 61 2.09 3.08 5.35
C LEU A 61 2.25 2.22 4.09
N HIS A 62 1.53 1.11 3.96
CA HIS A 62 1.84 0.05 2.98
C HIS A 62 1.91 0.51 1.52
N ASP A 63 1.09 1.50 1.13
CA ASP A 63 1.09 2.06 -0.22
C ASP A 63 1.97 3.29 -0.40
N THR A 64 2.50 3.87 0.68
CA THR A 64 3.18 5.17 0.62
C THR A 64 4.47 5.12 -0.21
N VAL A 65 5.20 4.01 -0.18
CA VAL A 65 6.41 3.81 -1.00
C VAL A 65 6.05 3.46 -2.45
N GLU A 66 4.93 2.79 -2.68
CA GLU A 66 4.48 2.44 -4.04
C GLU A 66 3.94 3.65 -4.79
N ASP A 67 3.09 4.45 -4.12
CA ASP A 67 2.29 5.52 -4.72
C ASP A 67 2.83 6.93 -4.50
N GLN A 68 3.57 7.16 -3.40
CA GLN A 68 4.00 8.50 -2.97
C GLN A 68 5.49 8.57 -2.56
N PRO A 69 6.43 7.86 -3.22
CA PRO A 69 7.82 7.76 -2.75
C PRO A 69 8.53 9.13 -2.71
N GLU A 70 8.29 10.02 -3.67
CA GLU A 70 8.91 11.36 -3.69
C GLU A 70 8.43 12.23 -2.54
N ARG A 71 7.19 12.03 -2.08
CA ARG A 71 6.66 12.76 -0.93
C ARG A 71 7.34 12.29 0.35
N LEU A 72 7.58 10.98 0.51
CA LEU A 72 8.33 10.46 1.65
C LEU A 72 9.77 10.99 1.66
N VAL A 73 10.44 11.02 0.52
CA VAL A 73 11.80 11.58 0.41
C VAL A 73 11.81 13.07 0.80
N ARG A 74 10.85 13.86 0.33
CA ARG A 74 10.71 15.27 0.74
C ARG A 74 10.40 15.44 2.23
N ALA A 75 9.61 14.54 2.80
CA ALA A 75 9.32 14.55 4.23
C ALA A 75 10.60 14.33 5.04
N GLY A 76 11.42 13.33 4.69
CA GLY A 76 12.72 13.10 5.33
C GLY A 76 13.63 14.33 5.27
N ALA A 77 13.82 14.89 4.07
CA ALA A 77 14.64 16.09 3.90
C ALA A 77 14.15 17.28 4.73
N ALA A 78 12.82 17.50 4.81
CA ALA A 78 12.25 18.57 5.62
C ALA A 78 12.48 18.37 7.13
N LEU A 79 12.56 17.13 7.60
CA LEU A 79 12.79 16.78 9.00
C LEU A 79 14.27 16.87 9.39
N ASP A 80 15.18 16.55 8.46
CA ASP A 80 16.64 16.65 8.67
C ASP A 80 17.10 18.12 8.76
N HIS A 81 16.44 19.02 8.05
CA HIS A 81 16.80 20.45 8.00
C HIS A 81 16.12 21.32 9.08
N GLY A 82 15.44 20.70 10.06
CA GLY A 82 14.81 21.29 11.25
C GLY A 82 14.59 22.80 11.27
N SER A 83 13.35 23.26 11.01
CA SER A 83 12.78 24.59 11.33
C SER A 83 13.64 25.86 11.17
N ASP A 84 14.76 25.85 10.47
CA ASP A 84 15.41 27.09 10.04
C ASP A 84 14.67 27.58 8.79
N GLY A 85 14.01 28.73 8.93
CA GLY A 85 13.16 29.37 7.92
C GLY A 85 13.91 29.82 6.66
N GLY A 86 14.49 28.90 5.92
CA GLY A 86 15.12 29.10 4.64
C GLY A 86 14.09 29.01 3.52
N ALA A 87 13.90 30.12 2.82
CA ALA A 87 13.00 30.27 1.70
C ALA A 87 13.05 29.09 0.72
N ALA A 88 11.86 28.73 0.20
CA ALA A 88 11.69 27.83 -0.93
C ALA A 88 12.63 28.24 -2.07
N GLY A 89 13.72 27.48 -2.23
CA GLY A 89 14.46 27.44 -3.47
C GLY A 89 13.56 26.78 -4.50
N SER A 90 12.89 27.59 -5.31
CA SER A 90 12.33 27.19 -6.60
C SER A 90 13.49 26.81 -7.52
N GLY A 91 14.06 25.63 -7.30
CA GLY A 91 15.03 25.01 -8.18
C GLY A 91 14.28 24.25 -9.26
N ASP A 92 13.96 24.94 -10.35
CA ASP A 92 13.55 24.36 -11.63
C ASP A 92 14.77 23.74 -12.35
N GLY A 93 15.58 23.02 -11.58
CA GLY A 93 16.72 22.26 -12.08
C GLY A 93 16.19 20.94 -12.57
N VAL A 94 16.19 20.75 -13.89
CA VAL A 94 16.00 19.45 -14.54
C VAL A 94 17.20 18.58 -14.14
N GLY A 95 17.19 18.08 -12.91
CA GLY A 95 18.08 17.01 -12.46
C GLY A 95 17.79 15.77 -13.29
N GLU A 96 18.82 14.97 -13.58
CA GLU A 96 18.64 13.68 -14.23
C GLU A 96 17.49 12.89 -13.59
N PRO A 97 16.68 12.16 -14.36
CA PRO A 97 15.64 11.32 -13.81
C PRO A 97 16.28 10.37 -12.80
N VAL A 98 15.95 10.58 -11.52
CA VAL A 98 16.40 9.71 -10.44
C VAL A 98 15.69 8.38 -10.63
N ASP A 99 16.45 7.29 -10.69
CA ASP A 99 15.92 5.93 -10.80
C ASP A 99 14.86 5.67 -9.72
N ASP A 100 13.66 5.23 -10.13
CA ASP A 100 12.53 4.92 -9.25
C ASP A 100 12.94 3.98 -8.10
N ALA A 101 13.87 3.05 -8.35
CA ALA A 101 14.38 2.15 -7.33
C ALA A 101 15.13 2.93 -6.23
N VAL A 102 15.95 3.90 -6.62
CA VAL A 102 16.67 4.78 -5.70
C VAL A 102 15.70 5.66 -4.91
N VAL A 103 14.63 6.15 -5.53
CA VAL A 103 13.61 6.95 -4.83
C VAL A 103 12.88 6.08 -3.78
N ARG A 104 12.50 4.86 -4.13
CA ARG A 104 11.85 3.91 -3.21
C ARG A 104 12.76 3.49 -2.06
N ASP A 105 14.04 3.23 -2.32
CA ASP A 105 15.02 2.92 -1.27
C ASP A 105 15.18 4.07 -0.27
N ARG A 106 15.26 5.31 -0.77
CA ARG A 106 15.29 6.51 0.09
C ARG A 106 14.00 6.67 0.88
N ALA A 107 12.84 6.43 0.27
CA ALA A 107 11.55 6.47 0.95
C ALA A 107 11.48 5.43 2.09
N LEU A 108 11.96 4.21 1.85
CA LEU A 108 12.04 3.16 2.88
C LEU A 108 12.99 3.55 4.02
N ALA A 109 14.12 4.19 3.71
CA ALA A 109 15.03 4.70 4.73
C ALA A 109 14.36 5.76 5.63
N VAL A 110 13.53 6.64 5.06
CA VAL A 110 12.73 7.62 5.84
C VAL A 110 11.76 6.90 6.78
N LEU A 111 11.06 5.86 6.31
CA LEU A 111 10.15 5.09 7.17
C LEU A 111 10.90 4.36 8.29
N ALA A 112 12.07 3.79 8.00
CA ALA A 112 12.90 3.12 8.98
C ALA A 112 13.45 4.07 10.05
N ASP A 113 13.80 5.30 9.66
CA ASP A 113 14.28 6.35 10.57
C ASP A 113 13.16 6.88 11.49
N LEU A 114 11.94 7.04 10.96
CA LEU A 114 10.80 7.57 11.74
C LEU A 114 10.14 6.53 12.63
N PHE A 115 10.00 5.30 12.17
CA PHE A 115 9.17 4.27 12.83
C PHE A 115 9.92 2.98 13.16
N GLY A 116 11.22 2.94 12.89
CA GLY A 116 12.08 1.80 13.18
C GLY A 116 12.24 0.84 11.99
N PRO A 117 13.32 0.04 12.00
CA PRO A 117 13.70 -0.82 10.88
C PRO A 117 12.69 -1.94 10.59
N THR A 118 11.91 -2.39 11.58
CA THR A 118 10.88 -3.42 11.34
C THR A 118 9.74 -2.88 10.48
N VAL A 119 9.24 -1.67 10.75
CA VAL A 119 8.20 -1.04 9.93
C VAL A 119 8.69 -0.85 8.49
N GLY A 120 9.91 -0.34 8.31
CA GLY A 120 10.53 -0.20 7.00
C GLY A 120 10.62 -1.53 6.24
N ARG A 121 11.01 -2.63 6.90
CA ARG A 121 11.06 -3.97 6.29
C ARG A 121 9.68 -4.50 5.90
N ILE A 122 8.67 -4.38 6.77
CA ILE A 122 7.31 -4.84 6.47
C ILE A 122 6.76 -4.07 5.25
N VAL A 123 6.95 -2.74 5.21
CA VAL A 123 6.52 -1.91 4.08
C VAL A 123 7.26 -2.30 2.79
N ALA A 124 8.56 -2.58 2.86
CA ALA A 124 9.33 -3.06 1.71
C ALA A 124 8.78 -4.39 1.17
N GLU A 125 8.42 -5.33 2.04
CA GLU A 125 7.89 -6.65 1.65
C GLU A 125 6.52 -6.57 0.96
N VAL A 126 5.68 -5.60 1.31
CA VAL A 126 4.33 -5.44 0.73
C VAL A 126 4.27 -4.50 -0.48
N THR A 127 5.33 -3.73 -0.71
CA THR A 127 5.49 -2.85 -1.87
C THR A 127 5.74 -3.67 -3.13
N ASN A 128 4.91 -3.51 -4.16
CA ASN A 128 5.08 -4.28 -5.38
C ASN A 128 6.40 -3.91 -6.07
N PRO A 129 7.14 -4.90 -6.63
CA PRO A 129 8.41 -4.64 -7.29
C PRO A 129 8.21 -3.74 -8.51
N LEU A 130 9.21 -2.90 -8.78
CA LEU A 130 9.25 -2.14 -10.03
C LEU A 130 9.33 -3.12 -11.21
N PRO A 131 8.71 -2.80 -12.36
CA PRO A 131 8.97 -3.51 -13.59
C PRO A 131 10.48 -3.48 -13.87
N SER A 132 11.13 -4.65 -14.01
CA SER A 132 12.56 -4.68 -14.31
C SER A 132 12.85 -3.91 -15.60
N ALA A 133 13.84 -3.03 -15.59
CA ALA A 133 14.37 -2.39 -16.80
C ALA A 133 15.10 -3.39 -17.72
N SER A 134 15.40 -4.60 -17.23
CA SER A 134 16.02 -5.66 -18.03
C SER A 134 14.96 -6.36 -18.89
N ALA A 135 15.26 -6.51 -20.19
CA ALA A 135 14.46 -7.22 -21.19
C ALA A 135 14.18 -8.72 -20.89
N SER A 136 14.56 -9.20 -19.71
CA SER A 136 14.46 -10.58 -19.23
C SER A 136 13.33 -10.82 -18.22
N ALA A 137 12.64 -9.77 -17.73
CA ALA A 137 11.38 -9.97 -16.98
C ALA A 137 10.24 -10.30 -17.97
N GLN A 138 10.23 -11.52 -18.48
CA GLN A 138 9.16 -12.01 -19.34
C GLN A 138 7.87 -12.19 -18.53
N GLY A 139 6.91 -11.26 -18.67
CA GLY A 139 5.59 -11.39 -18.08
C GLY A 139 4.77 -10.10 -18.15
N SER A 140 3.43 -10.22 -18.16
CA SER A 140 2.57 -9.05 -17.97
C SER A 140 2.68 -8.53 -16.53
N PRO A 141 2.31 -7.26 -16.25
CA PRO A 141 2.30 -6.73 -14.88
C PRO A 141 1.53 -7.61 -13.89
N ASP A 142 0.44 -8.24 -14.34
CA ASP A 142 -0.34 -9.16 -13.52
C ASP A 142 0.45 -10.44 -13.17
N VAL A 143 1.28 -10.96 -14.09
CA VAL A 143 2.13 -12.13 -13.81
C VAL A 143 3.19 -11.78 -12.77
N LEU A 144 3.86 -10.63 -12.90
CA LEU A 144 4.85 -10.16 -11.93
C LEU A 144 4.24 -9.96 -10.54
N TYR A 145 3.05 -9.36 -10.49
CA TYR A 145 2.29 -9.19 -9.25
C TYR A 145 1.96 -10.54 -8.60
N LEU A 146 1.45 -11.51 -9.36
CA LEU A 146 1.11 -12.82 -8.82
C LEU A 146 2.35 -13.60 -8.36
N GLU A 147 3.48 -13.48 -9.07
CA GLU A 147 4.72 -14.11 -8.65
C GLU A 147 5.27 -13.51 -7.37
N HIS A 148 5.32 -12.18 -7.28
CA HIS A 148 5.67 -11.49 -6.04
C HIS A 148 4.77 -11.93 -4.88
N LEU A 149 3.46 -12.07 -5.11
CA LEU A 149 2.51 -12.55 -4.10
C LEU A 149 2.81 -13.98 -3.64
N ARG A 150 3.19 -14.89 -4.57
CA ARG A 150 3.61 -16.26 -4.22
C ARG A 150 4.88 -16.26 -3.38
N GLN A 151 5.90 -15.50 -3.79
CA GLN A 151 7.15 -15.37 -3.05
C GLN A 151 6.91 -14.82 -1.65
N MET A 152 6.12 -13.75 -1.53
CA MET A 152 5.74 -13.15 -0.24
C MET A 152 4.98 -14.13 0.64
N CYS A 153 4.01 -14.89 0.11
CA CYS A 153 3.28 -15.87 0.90
C CYS A 153 4.13 -17.09 1.30
N ALA A 154 5.16 -17.44 0.53
CA ALA A 154 6.04 -18.56 0.80
C ALA A 154 7.19 -18.22 1.77
N HIS A 155 7.72 -16.99 1.68
CA HIS A 155 8.99 -16.61 2.31
C HIS A 155 8.93 -15.28 3.06
N GLY A 156 7.88 -14.49 2.89
CA GLY A 156 7.69 -13.22 3.58
C GLY A 156 7.35 -13.40 5.06
N SER A 157 7.46 -12.32 5.79
CA SER A 157 7.11 -12.27 7.21
C SER A 157 5.60 -12.46 7.41
N PRO A 158 5.17 -13.10 8.52
CA PRO A 158 3.75 -13.16 8.88
C PRO A 158 3.07 -11.78 8.94
N ALA A 159 3.82 -10.76 9.33
CA ALA A 159 3.38 -9.37 9.35
C ALA A 159 3.02 -8.85 7.96
N ALA A 160 3.94 -8.94 6.99
CA ALA A 160 3.72 -8.48 5.62
C ALA A 160 2.56 -9.23 4.94
N VAL A 161 2.50 -10.54 5.12
CA VAL A 161 1.40 -11.36 4.58
C VAL A 161 0.05 -10.93 5.17
N SER A 162 -0.01 -10.64 6.48
CA SER A 162 -1.24 -10.17 7.12
C SER A 162 -1.71 -8.83 6.56
N VAL A 163 -0.78 -7.88 6.34
CA VAL A 163 -1.06 -6.61 5.69
C VAL A 163 -1.58 -6.84 4.26
N LYS A 164 -0.93 -7.68 3.46
CA LYS A 164 -1.34 -7.96 2.08
C LYS A 164 -2.70 -8.66 1.98
N ILE A 165 -3.02 -9.54 2.91
CA ILE A 165 -4.37 -10.12 3.02
C ILE A 165 -5.39 -9.01 3.29
N CYS A 166 -5.15 -8.14 4.28
CA CYS A 166 -6.08 -7.07 4.63
C CYS A 166 -6.25 -6.02 3.52
N ASP A 167 -5.16 -5.66 2.84
CA ASP A 167 -5.18 -4.86 1.60
C ASP A 167 -6.10 -5.49 0.55
N HIS A 168 -5.90 -6.77 0.22
CA HIS A 168 -6.73 -7.47 -0.74
C HIS A 168 -8.22 -7.48 -0.38
N LEU A 169 -8.53 -7.64 0.90
CA LEU A 169 -9.90 -7.63 1.40
C LEU A 169 -10.57 -6.27 1.20
N ASP A 170 -9.86 -5.17 1.49
CA ASP A 170 -10.39 -3.84 1.23
C ASP A 170 -10.51 -3.52 -0.26
N ASN A 171 -9.51 -3.92 -1.05
CA ASN A 171 -9.50 -3.73 -2.50
C ASN A 171 -10.65 -4.45 -3.20
N THR A 172 -11.07 -5.60 -2.68
CA THR A 172 -12.16 -6.40 -3.27
C THR A 172 -13.54 -6.05 -2.74
N ARG A 173 -13.65 -5.29 -1.64
CA ARG A 173 -14.92 -4.83 -1.06
C ARG A 173 -15.79 -4.11 -2.08
N ASP A 174 -15.19 -3.22 -2.87
CA ASP A 174 -15.88 -2.34 -3.80
C ASP A 174 -16.13 -2.97 -5.18
N LEU A 175 -15.84 -4.26 -5.36
CA LEU A 175 -15.94 -4.93 -6.66
C LEU A 175 -17.25 -5.69 -6.85
N ASP A 176 -18.12 -5.76 -5.84
CA ASP A 176 -19.45 -6.34 -6.02
C ASP A 176 -20.26 -5.49 -6.99
N PRO A 177 -21.04 -6.10 -7.90
CA PRO A 177 -21.95 -5.35 -8.76
C PRO A 177 -22.91 -4.53 -7.90
N VAL A 178 -23.05 -3.24 -8.23
CA VAL A 178 -24.10 -2.40 -7.68
C VAL A 178 -24.98 -1.87 -8.81
N PRO A 179 -26.29 -1.70 -8.59
CA PRO A 179 -27.16 -1.05 -9.57
C PRO A 179 -26.65 0.35 -9.90
N ALA A 180 -26.59 0.68 -11.19
CA ALA A 180 -26.16 1.99 -11.70
C ALA A 180 -24.75 2.43 -11.20
N ASP A 181 -23.81 1.49 -11.10
CA ASP A 181 -22.40 1.79 -10.79
C ASP A 181 -21.83 2.81 -11.80
N PRO A 182 -21.36 3.99 -11.36
CA PRO A 182 -20.84 5.02 -12.27
C PRO A 182 -19.44 4.72 -12.80
N ARG A 183 -18.77 3.67 -12.31
CA ARG A 183 -17.39 3.32 -12.68
C ARG A 183 -17.34 2.51 -13.98
N ASP A 184 -16.22 2.63 -14.69
CA ASP A 184 -15.99 1.90 -15.94
C ASP A 184 -16.13 0.36 -15.78
N PRO A 185 -17.11 -0.28 -16.44
CA PRO A 185 -17.31 -1.73 -16.37
C PRO A 185 -16.10 -2.55 -16.83
N ALA A 186 -15.35 -2.06 -17.82
CA ALA A 186 -14.18 -2.77 -18.34
C ALA A 186 -13.04 -2.78 -17.31
N ARG A 187 -12.79 -1.64 -16.65
CA ARG A 187 -11.88 -1.55 -15.51
C ARG A 187 -12.30 -2.47 -14.36
N LEU A 188 -13.57 -2.49 -13.98
CA LEU A 188 -14.08 -3.38 -12.92
C LEU A 188 -13.88 -4.85 -13.28
N ALA A 189 -14.16 -5.25 -14.52
CA ALA A 189 -13.94 -6.61 -14.99
C ALA A 189 -12.45 -7.01 -14.95
N ARG A 190 -11.54 -6.08 -15.28
CA ARG A 190 -10.08 -6.31 -15.16
C ARG A 190 -9.67 -6.49 -13.70
N LEU A 191 -10.12 -5.63 -12.80
CA LEU A 191 -9.82 -5.74 -11.37
C LEU A 191 -10.35 -7.05 -10.78
N ARG A 192 -11.59 -7.44 -11.09
CA ARG A 192 -12.16 -8.74 -10.68
C ARG A 192 -11.28 -9.91 -11.11
N ARG A 193 -10.82 -9.94 -12.37
CA ARG A 193 -9.91 -10.99 -12.86
C ARG A 193 -8.57 -10.98 -12.13
N LYS A 194 -7.94 -9.81 -11.97
CA LYS A 194 -6.67 -9.65 -11.24
C LYS A 194 -6.77 -10.20 -9.82
N TYR A 195 -7.77 -9.76 -9.07
CA TYR A 195 -7.94 -10.17 -7.67
C TYR A 195 -8.45 -11.61 -7.52
N ALA A 196 -9.27 -12.13 -8.44
CA ALA A 196 -9.64 -13.54 -8.45
C ALA A 196 -8.41 -14.46 -8.55
N ALA A 197 -7.40 -14.09 -9.36
CA ALA A 197 -6.18 -14.86 -9.50
C ALA A 197 -5.25 -14.81 -8.26
N ALA A 198 -5.21 -13.67 -7.56
CA ALA A 198 -4.41 -13.49 -6.34
C ALA A 198 -4.96 -14.26 -5.12
N ARG A 199 -6.28 -14.41 -5.10
CA ARG A 199 -7.04 -14.94 -3.98
C ARG A 199 -6.64 -16.33 -3.46
N PRO A 200 -6.45 -17.38 -4.30
CA PRO A 200 -6.04 -18.69 -3.80
C PRO A 200 -4.67 -18.65 -3.11
N ILE A 201 -3.75 -17.80 -3.56
CA ILE A 201 -2.41 -17.63 -2.98
C ILE A 201 -2.54 -17.05 -1.55
N LEU A 202 -3.29 -15.96 -1.41
CA LEU A 202 -3.54 -15.33 -0.10
C LEU A 202 -4.32 -16.26 0.85
N ARG A 203 -5.26 -17.06 0.31
CA ARG A 203 -6.03 -18.00 1.12
C ARG A 203 -5.14 -19.08 1.73
N SER A 204 -4.16 -19.60 0.99
CA SER A 204 -3.23 -20.58 1.56
C SER A 204 -2.39 -20.04 2.71
N ALA A 205 -2.20 -18.72 2.78
CA ALA A 205 -1.45 -18.05 3.85
C ALA A 205 -2.35 -17.47 4.97
N SER A 206 -3.67 -17.68 4.91
CA SER A 206 -4.64 -17.07 5.82
C SER A 206 -4.61 -17.61 7.26
N SER A 207 -3.86 -18.69 7.52
CA SER A 207 -3.67 -19.25 8.88
C SER A 207 -3.09 -18.25 9.88
N LEU A 208 -2.51 -17.15 9.38
CA LEU A 208 -1.97 -16.05 10.17
C LEU A 208 -3.04 -15.15 10.80
N LEU A 209 -4.28 -15.17 10.29
CA LEU A 209 -5.40 -14.42 10.86
C LEU A 209 -6.20 -15.27 11.85
N ALA A 210 -6.94 -14.63 12.75
CA ALA A 210 -7.84 -15.31 13.68
C ALA A 210 -8.81 -16.27 12.96
N SER A 211 -9.11 -17.42 13.56
CA SER A 211 -9.87 -18.52 12.91
C SER A 211 -11.23 -18.07 12.33
N ARG A 212 -11.90 -17.09 12.95
CA ARG A 212 -13.16 -16.51 12.46
C ARG A 212 -13.03 -15.82 11.08
N TRP A 213 -11.84 -15.35 10.73
CA TRP A 213 -11.51 -14.70 9.45
C TRP A 213 -10.99 -15.69 8.39
N GLN A 214 -10.46 -16.84 8.80
CA GLN A 214 -9.90 -17.85 7.88
C GLN A 214 -10.97 -18.42 6.91
N ALA A 215 -12.21 -18.62 7.40
CA ALA A 215 -13.29 -19.22 6.61
C ALA A 215 -14.14 -18.21 5.84
N SER A 216 -14.30 -16.99 6.35
CA SER A 216 -15.29 -16.01 5.87
C SER A 216 -14.72 -15.05 4.84
N THR A 217 -13.50 -14.54 5.03
CA THR A 217 -13.02 -13.36 4.31
C THR A 217 -12.52 -13.66 2.89
N LEU A 218 -12.00 -14.88 2.67
CA LEU A 218 -11.52 -15.36 1.37
C LEU A 218 -12.34 -16.56 0.85
N SER A 219 -13.67 -16.59 1.07
CA SER A 219 -14.60 -17.59 0.48
C SER A 219 -15.39 -17.14 -0.77
N ARG A 220 -15.78 -15.86 -0.87
CA ARG A 220 -16.46 -15.21 -2.02
C ARG A 220 -15.84 -15.42 -3.42
N ASP A 221 -16.62 -15.87 -4.40
CA ASP A 221 -16.20 -15.86 -5.81
C ASP A 221 -16.23 -14.43 -6.38
N LEU A 222 -15.09 -13.92 -6.86
CA LEU A 222 -14.97 -12.58 -7.47
C LEU A 222 -15.25 -12.59 -8.98
N THR A 223 -15.33 -13.76 -9.60
CA THR A 223 -15.54 -13.92 -11.05
C THR A 223 -17.02 -13.93 -11.42
N GLN A 224 -17.89 -14.30 -10.48
CA GLN A 224 -19.34 -14.24 -10.62
C GLN A 224 -19.83 -12.95 -9.97
N GLY A 225 -20.12 -11.93 -10.79
CA GLY A 225 -20.96 -10.83 -10.32
C GLY A 225 -22.32 -11.40 -9.98
N ARG A 226 -22.73 -11.37 -8.71
CA ARG A 226 -24.12 -11.66 -8.34
C ARG A 226 -25.03 -10.52 -8.77
#